data_AF-A0A814HBA3-F1
#
_entry.id   AF-A0A814HBA3-F1
#
_cell.length_a   1.000
_cell.length_b   1.000
_cell.length_c   1.000
_cell.angle_alpha   90.00
_cell.angle_beta   90.00
_cell.angle_gamma   90.00
#
_symmetry.space_group_name_H-M   'P 1'
#
loop_
_entity.id
_entity.type
_entity.pdbx_description
1 polymer ?
#
loop_
_entity_poly.entity_id
_entity_poly.type
_entity_poly.pdbx_seq_one_letter_code
_entity_poly.pdbx_strand_id
1 'polypeptide(L)'
;MGVLNDPIYRPLSITFIEYQEGDKIGFFLAWFSMLPFIYIVSLCTLILFRRDIQTIMYFGGFCVSEVCNTVLKRTFKQARPERTRDRMGLYEVHGMPSDHAQTFFYFMTYLAIFVILKYIFVIFI
;
A
#
# COMPACT_ATOMS: atom_id res chain seq x y z
N MET A 1 13.24 17.68 -36.03
CA MET A 1 14.00 16.95 -35.00
C MET A 1 13.81 17.67 -33.67
N GLY A 2 12.72 17.38 -32.96
CA GLY A 2 12.53 17.87 -31.60
C GLY A 2 13.15 16.85 -30.66
N VAL A 3 14.31 17.17 -30.10
CA VAL A 3 14.85 16.41 -28.97
C VAL A 3 13.88 16.64 -27.82
N LEU A 4 12.97 15.69 -27.60
CA LEU A 4 12.17 15.66 -26.38
C LEU A 4 13.18 15.49 -25.25
N ASN A 5 13.36 16.54 -24.47
CA ASN A 5 14.09 16.46 -23.21
C ASN A 5 13.31 15.46 -22.35
N ASP A 6 13.77 14.21 -22.32
CA ASP A 6 13.17 13.24 -21.41
C ASP A 6 13.33 13.77 -19.99
N PRO A 7 12.24 13.84 -19.21
CA PRO A 7 12.32 14.35 -17.85
C PRO A 7 13.33 13.52 -17.05
N ILE A 8 14.29 14.20 -16.41
CA ILE A 8 15.27 13.54 -15.54
C ILE A 8 14.52 13.07 -14.29
N TYR A 9 14.68 11.80 -13.92
CA TYR A 9 14.07 11.22 -12.73
C TYR A 9 15.14 10.96 -11.68
N ARG A 10 14.83 11.24 -10.41
CA ARG A 10 15.72 10.94 -9.29
C ARG A 10 15.09 9.87 -8.39
N PRO A 11 15.83 8.82 -8.01
CA PRO A 11 15.35 7.86 -7.03
C PRO A 11 15.34 8.48 -5.64
N LEU A 12 14.29 8.20 -4.87
CA LEU A 12 14.29 8.43 -3.43
C LEU A 12 15.28 7.45 -2.78
N SER A 13 16.29 7.96 -2.05
CA SER A 13 17.43 7.16 -1.58
C SER A 13 17.10 5.94 -0.70
N ILE A 14 15.90 5.89 -0.12
CA ILE A 14 15.49 4.86 0.84
C ILE A 14 14.70 3.72 0.17
N THR A 15 13.86 4.02 -0.84
CA THR A 15 12.94 3.05 -1.44
C THR A 15 13.06 2.94 -2.96
N PHE A 16 14.02 3.64 -3.58
CA PHE A 16 14.21 3.71 -5.03
C PHE A 16 12.96 4.16 -5.79
N ILE A 17 12.09 4.93 -5.16
CA ILE A 17 10.90 5.47 -5.80
C ILE A 17 11.30 6.68 -6.60
N GLU A 18 11.16 6.56 -7.93
CA GLU A 18 11.53 7.60 -8.87
C GLU A 18 10.48 8.73 -8.88
N TYR A 19 10.94 9.97 -8.79
CA TYR A 19 10.12 11.16 -9.00
C TYR A 19 10.76 12.05 -10.05
N GLN A 20 9.93 12.81 -10.78
CA GLN A 20 10.41 13.73 -11.81
C GLN A 20 11.17 14.88 -11.15
N GLU A 21 12.38 15.16 -11.65
CA GLU A 21 13.22 16.24 -11.15
C GLU A 21 12.52 17.59 -11.37
N GLY A 22 12.36 18.35 -10.29
CA GLY A 22 11.62 19.62 -10.27
C GLY A 22 10.14 19.51 -9.87
N ASP A 23 9.56 18.31 -9.78
CA ASP A 23 8.19 18.12 -9.29
C ASP A 23 8.15 17.96 -7.77
N LYS A 24 7.79 19.04 -7.07
CA LYS A 24 7.62 19.06 -5.60
C LYS A 24 6.44 18.21 -5.14
N ILE A 25 5.38 18.11 -5.95
CA ILE A 25 4.20 17.31 -5.64
C ILE A 25 4.58 15.84 -5.73
N GLY A 26 5.22 15.43 -6.82
CA GLY A 26 5.77 14.07 -7.00
C GLY A 26 6.73 13.66 -5.88
N PHE A 27 7.62 14.56 -5.44
CA PHE A 27 8.50 14.29 -4.29
C PHE A 27 7.72 14.02 -3.00
N PHE A 28 6.68 14.82 -2.72
CA PHE A 28 5.83 14.62 -1.55
C PHE A 28 5.03 13.31 -1.64
N LEU A 29 4.44 13.01 -2.80
CA LEU A 29 3.70 11.76 -3.03
C LEU A 29 4.61 10.53 -2.94
N ALA A 30 5.87 10.63 -3.36
CA ALA A 30 6.85 9.57 -3.18
C ALA A 30 7.05 9.22 -1.70
N TRP A 31 6.97 10.19 -0.79
CA TRP A 31 7.00 9.91 0.65
C TRP A 31 5.73 9.20 1.14
N PHE A 32 4.55 9.60 0.65
CA PHE A 32 3.27 8.96 1.00
C PHE A 32 3.17 7.51 0.56
N SER A 33 3.89 7.13 -0.49
CA SER A 33 3.94 5.72 -0.92
C SER A 33 4.50 4.79 0.17
N MET A 34 5.27 5.31 1.14
CA MET A 34 5.82 4.56 2.27
C MET A 34 4.82 4.30 3.41
N LEU A 35 3.60 4.85 3.33
CA LEU A 35 2.57 4.67 4.34
C LEU A 35 2.29 3.20 4.72
N PRO A 36 2.23 2.23 3.79
CA PRO A 36 1.98 0.83 4.16
C PRO A 36 3.08 0.24 5.06
N PHE A 37 4.34 0.64 4.89
CA PHE A 37 5.43 0.18 5.76
C PHE A 37 5.30 0.75 7.17
N ILE A 38 5.07 2.06 7.28
CA ILE A 38 4.84 2.73 8.57
C ILE A 38 3.62 2.10 9.26
N TYR A 39 2.59 1.79 8.49
CA TYR A 39 1.37 1.16 8.97
C TYR A 39 1.63 -0.21 9.63
N ILE A 40 2.35 -1.11 8.93
CA ILE A 40 2.68 -2.45 9.45
C ILE A 40 3.54 -2.34 10.71
N VAL A 41 4.58 -1.50 10.71
CA VAL A 41 5.45 -1.30 11.89
C VAL A 41 4.66 -0.79 13.08
N SER A 42 3.71 0.12 12.85
CA SER A 42 2.84 0.66 13.91
C SER A 42 1.93 -0.43 14.51
N LEU A 43 1.34 -1.30 13.69
CA LEU A 43 0.51 -2.42 14.16
C LEU A 43 1.33 -3.42 14.97
N CYS A 44 2.51 -3.82 14.49
CA CYS A 44 3.40 -4.72 15.22
C CYS A 44 3.76 -4.14 16.59
N THR A 45 4.08 -2.84 16.64
CA THR A 45 4.39 -2.13 17.89
C THR A 45 3.20 -2.15 18.84
N LEU A 46 1.99 -1.83 18.36
CA LEU A 46 0.76 -1.86 19.16
C LEU A 46 0.46 -3.26 19.73
N ILE A 47 0.66 -4.31 18.93
CA ILE A 47 0.47 -5.70 19.38
C ILE A 47 1.45 -6.03 20.51
N LEU A 48 2.72 -5.67 20.38
CA LEU A 48 3.75 -5.97 21.38
C LEU A 48 3.44 -5.31 22.73
N PHE A 49 3.01 -4.04 22.72
CA PHE A 49 2.78 -3.27 23.94
C PHE A 49 1.40 -3.49 24.56
N ARG A 50 0.33 -3.53 23.77
CA ARG A 50 -1.04 -3.63 24.30
C ARG A 50 -1.56 -5.05 24.39
N ARG A 51 -1.04 -5.98 23.57
CA ARG A 51 -1.50 -7.38 23.47
C ARG A 51 -3.01 -7.53 23.36
N ASP A 52 -3.66 -6.56 22.72
CA ASP A 52 -5.10 -6.54 22.53
C ASP A 52 -5.49 -7.56 21.45
N ILE A 53 -6.41 -8.46 21.79
CA ILE A 53 -6.91 -9.48 20.87
C ILE A 53 -7.56 -8.86 19.64
N GLN A 54 -8.19 -7.69 19.76
CA GLN A 54 -8.78 -6.98 18.61
C GLN A 54 -7.70 -6.59 17.60
N THR A 55 -6.56 -6.06 18.08
CA THR A 55 -5.45 -5.66 17.21
C THR A 55 -4.76 -6.88 16.59
N ILE A 56 -4.62 -7.98 17.33
CA ILE A 56 -4.06 -9.24 16.82
C ILE A 56 -4.94 -9.82 15.72
N MET A 57 -6.26 -9.87 15.93
CA MET A 57 -7.21 -10.37 14.92
C MET A 57 -7.25 -9.47 13.68
N TYR A 58 -7.17 -8.15 13.87
CA TYR A 58 -7.05 -7.18 12.78
C TYR A 58 -5.78 -7.45 11.95
N PHE A 59 -4.63 -7.60 12.61
CA PHE A 59 -3.38 -7.87 11.91
C PHE A 59 -3.38 -9.23 11.19
N GLY A 60 -3.99 -10.26 11.80
CA GLY A 60 -4.19 -11.55 11.14
C GLY A 60 -5.01 -11.43 9.86
N GLY A 61 -6.11 -10.68 9.88
CA GLY A 61 -6.90 -10.41 8.68
C GLY A 61 -6.15 -9.60 7.62
N PHE A 62 -5.32 -8.64 8.04
CA PHE A 62 -4.42 -7.92 7.14
C PHE A 62 -3.43 -8.85 6.43
N CYS A 63 -2.78 -9.77 7.16
CA CYS A 63 -1.89 -10.76 6.57
C CYS A 63 -2.60 -11.67 5.56
N VAL A 64 -3.83 -12.10 5.86
CA VAL A 64 -4.64 -12.90 4.92
C VAL A 64 -4.95 -12.10 3.65
N SER A 65 -5.30 -10.81 3.77
CA SER A 65 -5.51 -9.94 2.61
C SER A 65 -4.26 -9.86 1.73
N GLU A 66 -3.09 -9.69 2.32
CA GLU A 66 -1.83 -9.60 1.57
C GLU A 66 -1.42 -10.92 0.89
N VAL A 67 -1.69 -12.05 1.55
CA VAL A 67 -1.51 -13.36 0.93
C VAL A 67 -2.45 -13.53 -0.26
N CYS A 68 -3.74 -13.18 -0.10
CA CYS A 68 -4.71 -13.21 -1.18
C CYS A 68 -4.27 -12.31 -2.35
N ASN A 69 -3.81 -11.10 -2.07
CA ASN A 69 -3.29 -10.16 -3.05
C ASN A 69 -2.15 -10.78 -3.87
N THR A 70 -1.16 -11.36 -3.17
CA THR A 70 -0.01 -12.04 -3.79
C THR A 70 -0.44 -13.21 -4.66
N VAL A 71 -1.41 -14.01 -4.19
CA VAL A 71 -1.98 -15.12 -4.97
C VAL A 71 -2.67 -14.61 -6.23
N LEU A 72 -3.52 -13.57 -6.11
CA LEU A 72 -4.22 -12.97 -7.24
C LEU A 72 -3.23 -12.40 -8.28
N LYS A 73 -2.18 -11.72 -7.83
CA LYS A 73 -1.11 -11.22 -8.71
C LYS A 73 -0.45 -12.32 -9.52
N ARG A 74 -0.18 -13.47 -8.87
CA ARG A 74 0.39 -14.66 -9.54
C ARG A 74 -0.60 -15.36 -10.48
N THR A 75 -1.90 -15.19 -10.26
CA THR A 75 -2.95 -15.78 -11.10
C THR A 75 -3.21 -14.95 -12.36
N PHE A 76 -3.46 -13.65 -12.21
CA PHE A 76 -3.83 -12.78 -13.34
C PHE A 76 -2.65 -12.43 -14.24
N LYS A 77 -1.46 -12.30 -13.65
CA LYS A 77 -0.21 -11.98 -14.35
C LYS A 77 -0.31 -10.83 -15.37
N GLN A 78 -1.13 -9.83 -15.10
CA GLN A 78 -1.27 -8.70 -16.02
C GLN A 78 0.02 -7.86 -16.04
N ALA A 79 0.51 -7.56 -17.24
CA ALA A 79 1.65 -6.69 -17.42
C ALA A 79 1.32 -5.25 -16.98
N ARG A 80 2.26 -4.58 -16.32
CA ARG A 80 2.16 -3.13 -16.10
C ARG A 80 2.34 -2.38 -17.43
N PRO A 81 1.82 -1.14 -17.55
CA PRO A 81 2.07 -0.28 -18.71
C PRO A 81 3.57 -0.19 -19.03
N GLU A 82 3.93 -0.24 -20.31
CA GLU A 82 5.33 -0.38 -20.78
C GLU A 82 6.26 0.69 -20.20
N ARG A 83 5.78 1.94 -20.05
CA ARG A 83 6.53 3.03 -19.42
C ARG A 83 6.96 2.76 -17.97
N THR A 84 6.24 1.91 -17.24
CA THR A 84 6.57 1.54 -15.85
C THR A 84 7.50 0.33 -15.80
N ARG A 85 7.45 -0.54 -16.81
CA ARG A 85 8.21 -1.81 -16.85
C ARG A 85 9.72 -1.61 -16.97
N ASP A 86 10.16 -0.60 -17.71
CA ASP A 86 11.59 -0.28 -17.87
C ASP A 86 12.14 0.52 -16.68
N ARG A 87 11.27 1.16 -15.88
CA ARG A 87 11.63 2.12 -14.83
C ARG A 87 11.67 1.53 -13.42
N MET A 88 10.82 0.54 -13.13
CA MET A 88 10.69 0.01 -11.76
C MET A 88 11.68 -1.09 -11.37
N GLY A 89 12.63 -1.42 -12.27
CA GLY A 89 13.55 -2.53 -12.07
C GLY A 89 12.87 -3.90 -12.11
N LEU A 90 13.70 -4.95 -12.18
CA LEU A 90 13.35 -6.37 -12.38
C LEU A 90 12.41 -7.01 -11.32
N TYR A 91 11.89 -6.25 -10.36
CA TYR A 91 11.33 -6.79 -9.11
C TYR A 91 9.79 -6.83 -9.03
N GLU A 92 9.05 -6.05 -9.83
CA GLU A 92 7.57 -6.11 -9.86
C GLU A 92 7.02 -6.58 -11.21
N VAL A 93 6.81 -7.90 -11.34
CA VAL A 93 6.45 -8.56 -12.61
C VAL A 93 4.97 -8.38 -12.98
N HIS A 94 4.08 -8.04 -12.03
CA HIS A 94 2.62 -8.03 -12.26
C HIS A 94 1.93 -6.78 -11.70
N GLY A 95 1.04 -6.19 -12.51
CA GLY A 95 0.39 -4.90 -12.24
C GLY A 95 -0.96 -4.96 -11.53
N MET A 96 -1.60 -6.13 -11.49
CA MET A 96 -2.94 -6.29 -10.95
C MET A 96 -3.00 -7.49 -10.00
N PRO A 97 -3.69 -7.39 -8.83
CA PRO A 97 -4.26 -6.18 -8.22
C PRO A 97 -3.22 -5.23 -7.60
N SER A 98 -3.66 -4.02 -7.21
CA SER A 98 -2.82 -3.00 -6.57
C SER A 98 -2.73 -3.22 -5.06
N ASP A 99 -1.50 -3.29 -4.53
CA ASP A 99 -1.24 -3.53 -3.11
C ASP A 99 -1.81 -2.43 -2.22
N HIS A 100 -1.56 -1.16 -2.58
CA HIS A 100 -2.08 -0.01 -1.84
C HIS A 100 -3.60 -0.02 -1.85
N ALA A 101 -4.23 -0.22 -3.01
CA ALA A 101 -5.68 -0.22 -3.10
C ALA A 101 -6.31 -1.31 -2.22
N GLN A 102 -5.76 -2.53 -2.27
CA GLN A 102 -6.28 -3.65 -1.46
C GLN A 102 -6.04 -3.44 0.05
N THR A 103 -4.87 -2.93 0.42
CA THR A 103 -4.54 -2.59 1.82
C THR A 103 -5.52 -1.56 2.40
N PHE A 104 -5.75 -0.46 1.69
CA PHE A 104 -6.67 0.58 2.16
C PHE A 104 -8.13 0.13 2.13
N PHE A 105 -8.53 -0.69 1.16
CA PHE A 105 -9.87 -1.26 1.15
C PHE A 105 -10.13 -2.14 2.39
N TYR A 106 -9.17 -2.99 2.75
CA TYR A 106 -9.26 -3.80 3.97
C TYR A 106 -9.38 -2.92 5.22
N PHE A 107 -8.50 -1.92 5.36
CA PHE A 107 -8.52 -0.98 6.47
C PHE A 107 -9.86 -0.25 6.60
N MET A 108 -10.36 0.33 5.51
CA MET A 108 -11.61 1.10 5.52
C MET A 108 -12.82 0.20 5.81
N THR A 109 -12.85 -1.00 5.26
CA THR A 109 -13.93 -1.97 5.52
C THR A 109 -13.97 -2.39 6.98
N TYR A 110 -12.82 -2.73 7.56
CA TYR A 110 -12.72 -3.07 8.97
C TYR A 110 -13.14 -1.89 9.86
N LEU A 111 -12.67 -0.68 9.56
CA LEU A 111 -13.02 0.52 10.30
C LEU A 111 -14.53 0.80 10.24
N ALA A 112 -15.15 0.69 9.06
CA ALA A 112 -16.58 0.88 8.89
C ALA A 112 -17.39 -0.12 9.71
N ILE A 113 -17.05 -1.41 9.64
CA ILE A 113 -17.71 -2.46 10.43
C ILE A 113 -17.53 -2.21 11.93
N PHE A 114 -16.30 -1.89 12.36
CA PHE A 114 -16.01 -1.61 13.76
C PHE A 114 -16.84 -0.44 14.30
N VAL A 115 -16.92 0.66 13.54
CA VAL A 115 -17.74 1.82 13.85
C VAL A 115 -19.20 1.41 13.94
N ILE A 116 -19.75 0.78 12.91
CA ILE A 116 -21.17 0.38 12.87
C ILE A 116 -21.53 -0.51 14.06
N LEU A 117 -20.75 -1.55 14.33
CA LEU A 117 -21.02 -2.47 15.45
C LEU A 117 -20.92 -1.77 16.81
N LYS A 118 -19.94 -0.87 16.98
CA LYS A 118 -19.80 -0.09 18.21
C LYS A 118 -20.97 0.87 18.43
N TYR A 119 -21.42 1.56 17.39
CA TYR A 119 -22.56 2.48 17.48
C TYR A 119 -23.88 1.74 17.72
N ILE A 120 -24.12 0.61 17.05
CA ILE A 120 -25.28 -0.25 17.30
C ILE A 120 -25.30 -0.72 18.74
N PHE A 121 -24.20 -1.27 19.24
CA PHE A 121 -24.11 -1.79 20.61
C PHE A 121 -24.39 -0.72 21.67
N VAL A 122 -23.98 0.53 21.43
CA VAL A 122 -24.24 1.67 22.34
C VAL A 122 -25.72 2.10 22.34
N ILE A 123 -26.46 1.90 21.24
CA ILE A 123 -27.87 2.30 21.14
C ILE A 123 -28.82 1.28 21.81
N PHE A 124 -28.41 0.01 21.88
CA PHE A 124 -29.26 -1.10 22.38
C PHE A 124 -29.00 -1.48 23.85
N ILE A 125 -28.22 -0.68 24.60
CA ILE A 125 -27.97 -0.80 26.05
C ILE A 125 -28.39 0.50 26.72
#